data_AF-A0A6N8ULR8-F1
#
_entry.id   AF-A0A6N8ULR8-F1
#
_cell.length_a   1.000
_cell.length_b   1.000
_cell.length_c   1.000
_cell.angle_alpha   90.00
_cell.angle_beta   90.00
_cell.angle_gamma   90.00
#
_symmetry.space_group_name_H-M   'P 1'
#
loop_
_entity.id
_entity.type
_entity.pdbx_description
1 polymer ?
#
loop_
_entity_poly.entity_id
_entity_poly.type
_entity_poly.pdbx_seq_one_letter_code
_entity_poly.pdbx_strand_id
1 'polypeptide(L)'
;MYSNSARSCSPLVDPYRFCDRWRRSGCSPAMILGSVAFAVCALLLSSCASMNEVDCYYTDWYAKGLVDGAAGATMDRFNRYVKDCSRHGVTPDRSDYTDGRQEGLESYCTLSHGYEVGRYGRQYNFVCPSSLEQDFLSGYNPGKRLHDAENWIESIDSNIDSLTRTNERLEREIEKFEDELLDPDTDEETRATRLRQIKRRQSEITQNELQIREYYELKVDATVAYRETVRDLQDLGFRVVEKY
;
A
#
# COMPACT_ATOMS: atom_id res chain seq x y z
N MET A 1 76.54 8.81 24.13
CA MET A 1 75.73 9.85 24.78
C MET A 1 74.36 9.86 24.10
N TYR A 2 73.30 9.73 24.91
CA TYR A 2 71.89 10.12 24.72
C TYR A 2 71.51 10.85 23.41
N SER A 3 70.36 10.68 22.76
CA SER A 3 69.04 10.13 23.11
C SER A 3 68.09 10.31 21.91
N ASN A 4 67.01 9.52 21.89
CA ASN A 4 65.62 9.88 21.52
C ASN A 4 65.32 10.34 20.08
N SER A 5 64.46 9.61 19.35
CA SER A 5 62.99 9.75 19.27
C SER A 5 62.58 11.04 18.51
N ALA A 6 61.57 11.11 17.67
CA ALA A 6 60.49 10.21 17.31
C ALA A 6 59.98 10.55 15.89
N ARG A 7 59.15 9.63 15.41
CA ARG A 7 58.37 9.59 14.16
C ARG A 7 57.58 10.87 13.88
N SER A 8 57.54 11.29 12.62
CA SER A 8 56.46 12.11 12.05
C SER A 8 55.73 11.28 10.99
N CYS A 9 54.55 10.78 11.34
CA CYS A 9 53.54 10.32 10.40
C CYS A 9 52.47 11.42 10.29
N SER A 10 52.26 11.95 9.09
CA SER A 10 51.00 12.58 8.71
C SER A 10 49.90 11.51 8.70
N PRO A 11 48.66 11.85 9.07
CA PRO A 11 47.62 11.79 8.05
C PRO A 11 46.47 12.81 8.24
N LEU A 12 45.86 13.11 7.10
CA LEU A 12 44.46 13.48 6.93
C LEU A 12 43.53 12.69 7.87
N VAL A 13 42.86 13.35 8.83
CA VAL A 13 41.48 13.03 9.26
C VAL A 13 40.89 14.24 10.01
N ASP A 14 39.64 14.57 9.69
CA ASP A 14 38.53 14.81 10.65
C ASP A 14 37.74 16.13 10.46
N PRO A 15 36.49 16.09 9.92
CA PRO A 15 35.62 17.26 9.75
C PRO A 15 34.80 17.66 10.99
N TYR A 16 34.98 17.03 12.16
CA TYR A 16 34.15 17.31 13.33
C TYR A 16 34.90 18.00 14.47
N ARG A 17 35.21 19.29 14.32
CA ARG A 17 35.48 20.20 15.44
C ARG A 17 34.87 21.58 15.21
N PHE A 18 33.57 21.68 15.45
CA PHE A 18 32.92 22.94 15.79
C PHE A 18 31.96 22.72 16.95
N CYS A 19 32.49 22.81 18.17
CA CYS A 19 31.71 23.18 19.33
C CYS A 19 32.06 24.61 19.74
N ASP A 20 31.04 25.27 20.27
CA ASP A 20 31.09 26.46 21.13
C ASP A 20 31.13 27.84 20.46
N ARG A 21 29.97 28.21 19.90
CA ARG A 21 29.49 29.60 20.03
C ARG A 21 27.97 29.74 20.06
N TRP A 22 27.30 29.10 21.02
CA TRP A 22 25.92 29.45 21.38
C TRP A 22 25.91 30.45 22.53
N ARG A 23 25.78 31.73 22.20
CA ARG A 23 25.24 32.75 23.12
C ARG A 23 24.32 33.68 22.34
N ARG A 24 23.04 33.66 22.75
CA ARG A 24 22.00 34.67 22.54
C ARG A 24 21.39 34.73 21.12
N SER A 25 20.19 34.18 20.98
CA SER A 25 18.93 34.93 20.77
C SER A 25 17.82 33.93 20.49
N GLY A 26 16.68 34.09 21.17
CA GLY A 26 15.50 33.25 20.98
C GLY A 26 14.82 33.49 19.63
N CYS A 27 13.99 32.52 19.25
CA CYS A 27 13.15 32.44 18.04
C CYS A 27 13.85 31.97 16.75
N SER A 28 13.95 30.65 16.58
CA SER A 28 14.26 30.02 15.29
C SER A 28 13.06 30.14 14.32
N PRO A 29 13.23 30.70 13.11
CA PRO A 29 12.17 30.79 12.09
C PRO A 29 11.76 29.42 11.50
N ALA A 30 12.53 28.36 11.74
CA ALA A 30 12.25 27.00 11.27
C ALA A 30 11.01 26.36 11.92
N MET A 31 10.60 26.82 13.10
CA MET A 31 9.39 26.31 13.76
C MET A 31 8.09 26.83 13.14
N ILE A 32 8.11 28.01 12.51
CA ILE A 32 6.90 28.64 11.96
C ILE A 32 6.50 27.99 10.62
N LEU A 33 7.48 27.59 9.80
CA LEU A 33 7.24 26.92 8.52
C LEU A 33 6.61 25.52 8.68
N GLY A 34 7.01 24.76 9.70
CA GLY A 34 6.41 23.46 10.01
C GLY A 34 4.97 23.58 10.54
N SER A 35 4.68 24.62 11.34
CA SER A 35 3.34 24.88 11.87
C SER A 35 2.36 25.36 10.80
N VAL A 36 2.80 26.17 9.82
CA VAL A 36 1.96 26.60 8.70
C VAL A 36 1.65 25.42 7.77
N ALA A 37 2.63 24.57 7.46
CA ALA A 37 2.40 23.37 6.65
C ALA A 37 1.44 22.37 7.32
N PHE A 38 1.56 22.18 8.64
CA PHE A 38 0.64 21.34 9.42
C PHE A 38 -0.78 21.94 9.48
N ALA A 39 -0.90 23.26 9.64
CA ALA A 39 -2.20 23.95 9.63
C ALA A 39 -2.88 23.91 8.25
N VAL A 40 -2.11 24.02 7.16
CA VAL A 40 -2.61 23.88 5.79
C VAL A 40 -3.06 22.44 5.51
N CYS A 41 -2.30 21.43 5.92
CA CYS A 41 -2.74 20.03 5.83
C CYS A 41 -3.99 19.75 6.68
N ALA A 42 -4.11 20.34 7.88
CA ALA A 42 -5.28 20.20 8.74
C ALA A 42 -6.55 20.84 8.13
N LEU A 43 -6.42 21.95 7.40
CA LEU A 43 -7.53 22.59 6.68
C LEU A 43 -7.98 21.79 5.44
N LEU A 44 -7.11 20.96 4.86
CA LEU A 44 -7.46 20.11 3.71
C LEU A 44 -8.17 18.80 4.12
N LEU A 45 -8.14 18.44 5.40
CA LEU A 45 -8.75 17.22 5.94
C LEU A 45 -10.23 17.40 6.35
N SER A 46 -10.79 18.60 6.28
CA SER A 46 -12.19 18.87 6.68
C SER A 46 -13.24 18.58 5.61
N SER A 47 -12.88 17.95 4.48
CA SER A 47 -13.84 17.63 3.41
C SER A 47 -14.32 16.18 3.46
N CYS A 48 -14.77 15.73 4.63
CA CYS A 48 -15.78 14.67 4.66
C CYS A 48 -17.10 15.36 4.35
N ALA A 49 -17.47 15.44 3.07
CA ALA A 49 -18.56 16.30 2.58
C ALA A 49 -19.92 15.94 3.20
N SER A 50 -20.24 16.52 4.37
CA SER A 50 -21.60 16.60 4.89
C SER A 50 -22.28 17.82 4.28
N MET A 51 -23.55 17.68 3.89
CA MET A 51 -24.31 18.83 3.38
C MET A 51 -24.49 19.87 4.49
N ASN A 52 -24.23 21.13 4.18
CA ASN A 52 -24.55 22.24 5.08
C ASN A 52 -26.02 22.68 4.90
N GLU A 53 -26.47 23.62 5.73
CA GLU A 53 -27.85 24.13 5.67
C GLU A 53 -28.22 24.70 4.29
N VAL A 54 -27.34 25.49 3.69
CA VAL A 54 -27.55 26.11 2.36
C VAL A 54 -27.68 25.02 1.31
N ASP A 55 -26.80 24.01 1.33
CA ASP A 55 -26.85 22.90 0.40
C ASP A 55 -28.21 22.20 0.51
N CYS A 56 -28.72 21.97 1.72
CA CYS A 56 -30.00 21.30 1.92
C CYS A 56 -31.19 22.05 1.30
N TYR A 57 -31.23 23.39 1.40
CA TYR A 57 -32.33 24.19 0.88
C TYR A 57 -32.32 24.37 -0.65
N TYR A 58 -31.13 24.45 -1.25
CA TYR A 58 -30.98 24.84 -2.65
C TYR A 58 -30.49 23.72 -3.57
N THR A 59 -30.31 22.50 -3.05
CA THR A 59 -29.91 21.35 -3.87
C THR A 59 -31.02 20.93 -4.83
N ASP A 60 -30.66 20.84 -6.11
CA ASP A 60 -31.40 20.06 -7.09
C ASP A 60 -31.14 18.57 -6.83
N TRP A 61 -32.16 17.88 -6.29
CA TRP A 61 -32.03 16.48 -5.89
C TRP A 61 -31.87 15.55 -7.08
N TYR A 62 -32.46 15.88 -8.23
CA TYR A 62 -32.28 15.13 -9.47
C TYR A 62 -30.84 15.20 -9.94
N ALA A 63 -30.30 16.43 -10.09
CA ALA A 63 -28.92 16.63 -10.50
C ALA A 63 -27.93 16.00 -9.50
N LYS A 64 -28.24 16.05 -8.20
CA LYS A 64 -27.44 15.38 -7.17
C LYS A 64 -27.46 13.86 -7.34
N GLY A 65 -28.63 13.29 -7.58
CA GLY A 65 -28.84 11.88 -7.90
C GLY A 65 -28.02 11.47 -9.11
N LEU A 66 -28.08 12.22 -10.20
CA LEU A 66 -27.35 11.99 -11.45
C LEU A 66 -25.85 11.85 -11.22
N VAL A 67 -25.24 12.80 -10.50
CA VAL A 67 -23.81 12.76 -10.18
C VAL A 67 -23.46 11.57 -9.28
N ASP A 68 -24.28 11.29 -8.28
CA ASP A 68 -24.04 10.17 -7.36
C ASP A 68 -24.24 8.81 -8.06
N GLY A 69 -25.18 8.70 -9.00
CA GLY A 69 -25.40 7.53 -9.85
C GLY A 69 -24.23 7.29 -10.80
N ALA A 70 -23.72 8.33 -11.45
CA ALA A 70 -22.52 8.26 -12.30
C ALA A 70 -21.26 7.85 -11.53
N ALA A 71 -21.25 8.05 -10.20
CA ALA A 71 -20.21 7.58 -9.29
C ALA A 71 -20.48 6.19 -8.67
N GLY A 72 -21.56 5.51 -9.05
CA GLY A 72 -21.91 4.18 -8.53
C GLY A 72 -22.36 4.19 -7.07
N ALA A 73 -22.88 5.30 -6.55
CA ALA A 73 -23.28 5.41 -5.16
C ALA A 73 -24.49 4.53 -4.82
N THR A 74 -24.50 3.94 -3.63
CA THR A 74 -25.67 3.25 -3.06
C THR A 74 -26.68 4.25 -2.50
N MET A 75 -27.89 3.80 -2.21
CA MET A 75 -28.91 4.61 -1.52
C MET A 75 -28.50 5.02 -0.09
N ASP A 76 -27.46 4.42 0.49
CA ASP A 76 -26.91 4.88 1.77
C ASP A 76 -26.37 6.30 1.67
N ARG A 77 -25.95 6.74 0.48
CA ARG A 77 -25.54 8.12 0.25
C ARG A 77 -26.71 9.09 0.41
N PHE A 78 -27.87 8.76 -0.15
CA PHE A 78 -29.09 9.52 0.07
C PHE A 78 -29.51 9.56 1.55
N ASN A 79 -29.42 8.42 2.23
CA ASN A 79 -29.74 8.34 3.67
C ASN A 79 -28.84 9.27 4.52
N ARG A 80 -27.59 9.50 4.10
CA ARG A 80 -26.71 10.51 4.74
C ARG A 80 -27.23 11.92 4.51
N TYR A 81 -27.68 12.27 3.30
CA TYR A 81 -28.29 13.57 3.04
C TYR A 81 -29.54 13.79 3.88
N VAL A 82 -30.42 12.78 4.00
CA VAL A 82 -31.60 12.85 4.88
C VAL A 82 -31.18 13.12 6.33
N LYS A 83 -30.16 12.43 6.83
CA LYS A 83 -29.63 12.62 8.18
C LYS A 83 -29.03 14.02 8.39
N ASP A 84 -28.34 14.56 7.41
CA ASP A 84 -27.71 15.88 7.52
C ASP A 84 -28.73 17.00 7.41
N CYS A 85 -29.64 16.94 6.42
CA CYS A 85 -30.65 17.96 6.18
C CYS A 85 -31.79 17.99 7.21
N SER A 86 -32.11 16.86 7.84
CA SER A 86 -33.10 16.83 8.93
C SER A 86 -32.69 17.69 10.14
N ARG A 87 -31.39 17.94 10.35
CA ARG A 87 -30.89 18.85 11.41
C ARG A 87 -31.28 20.31 11.16
N HIS A 88 -31.57 20.64 9.90
CA HIS A 88 -31.99 21.95 9.44
C HIS A 88 -33.48 21.99 9.11
N GLY A 89 -34.24 20.94 9.45
CA GLY A 89 -35.68 20.85 9.15
C GLY A 89 -36.01 20.69 7.66
N VAL A 90 -35.03 20.28 6.84
CA VAL A 90 -35.20 20.04 5.40
C VAL A 90 -35.29 18.54 5.12
N THR A 91 -36.26 18.15 4.30
CA THR A 91 -36.44 16.77 3.82
C THR A 91 -36.02 16.70 2.35
N PRO A 92 -34.93 15.97 2.02
CA PRO A 92 -34.54 15.72 0.64
C PRO A 92 -35.64 15.04 -0.20
N ASP A 93 -35.76 15.42 -1.47
CA ASP A 93 -36.69 14.73 -2.39
C ASP A 93 -36.11 13.38 -2.82
N ARG A 94 -36.77 12.31 -2.38
CA ARG A 94 -36.34 10.94 -2.68
C ARG A 94 -36.64 10.54 -4.12
N SER A 95 -37.77 10.99 -4.67
CA SER A 95 -38.17 10.60 -6.04
C SER A 95 -37.18 11.20 -7.02
N ASP A 96 -36.97 12.51 -6.96
CA ASP A 96 -36.07 13.23 -7.85
C ASP A 96 -34.65 12.67 -7.77
N TYR A 97 -34.14 12.45 -6.54
CA TYR A 97 -32.82 11.84 -6.37
C TYR A 97 -32.73 10.43 -6.95
N THR A 98 -33.77 9.61 -6.77
CA THR A 98 -33.76 8.22 -7.26
C THR A 98 -33.78 8.18 -8.78
N ASP A 99 -34.59 9.03 -9.41
CA ASP A 99 -34.70 9.14 -10.87
C ASP A 99 -33.38 9.62 -11.48
N GLY A 100 -32.81 10.70 -10.94
CA GLY A 100 -31.50 11.18 -11.36
C GLY A 100 -30.41 10.12 -11.15
N ARG A 101 -30.40 9.42 -10.01
CA ARG A 101 -29.44 8.35 -9.73
C ARG A 101 -29.56 7.20 -10.73
N GLN A 102 -30.78 6.82 -11.11
CA GLN A 102 -30.99 5.76 -12.08
C GLN A 102 -30.44 6.15 -13.46
N GLU A 103 -30.67 7.39 -13.92
CA GLU A 103 -30.05 7.90 -15.15
C GLU A 103 -28.51 7.93 -15.04
N GLY A 104 -27.98 8.39 -13.90
CA GLY A 104 -26.53 8.45 -13.67
C GLY A 104 -25.88 7.07 -13.75
N LEU A 105 -26.55 6.05 -13.23
CA LEU A 105 -26.07 4.66 -13.27
C LEU A 105 -25.93 4.13 -14.70
N GLU A 106 -26.63 4.66 -15.69
CA GLU A 106 -26.44 4.26 -17.09
C GLU A 106 -25.02 4.55 -17.57
N SER A 107 -24.41 5.65 -17.10
CA SER A 107 -23.02 5.99 -17.39
C SER A 107 -21.99 5.18 -16.58
N TYR A 108 -22.36 4.77 -15.37
CA TYR A 108 -21.51 3.94 -14.50
C TYR A 108 -21.51 2.47 -14.94
N CYS A 109 -22.67 1.94 -15.33
CA CYS A 109 -22.90 0.53 -15.62
C CYS A 109 -22.52 0.17 -17.05
N THR A 110 -21.26 0.39 -17.38
CA THR A 110 -20.68 0.08 -18.70
C THR A 110 -19.59 -0.97 -18.56
N LEU A 111 -19.34 -1.70 -19.64
CA LEU A 111 -18.22 -2.65 -19.72
C LEU A 111 -16.88 -2.00 -19.39
N SER A 112 -16.62 -0.80 -19.94
CA SER A 112 -15.35 -0.10 -19.71
C SER A 112 -15.17 0.36 -18.27
N HIS A 113 -16.22 0.88 -17.63
CA HIS A 113 -16.13 1.29 -16.24
C HIS A 113 -16.09 0.09 -15.29
N GLY A 114 -16.80 -1.00 -15.62
CA GLY A 114 -16.66 -2.28 -14.91
C GLY A 114 -15.21 -2.74 -14.86
N TYR A 115 -14.52 -2.76 -16.00
CA TYR A 115 -13.10 -3.07 -16.08
C TYR A 115 -12.25 -2.15 -15.19
N GLU A 116 -12.47 -0.84 -15.23
CA GLU A 116 -11.76 0.13 -14.41
C GLU A 116 -11.93 -0.18 -12.91
N VAL A 117 -13.17 -0.37 -12.46
CA VAL A 117 -13.51 -0.68 -11.07
C VAL A 117 -12.81 -1.98 -10.63
N GLY A 118 -12.88 -3.03 -11.45
CA GLY A 118 -12.24 -4.32 -11.16
C GLY A 118 -10.72 -4.21 -11.13
N ARG A 119 -10.12 -3.53 -12.12
CA ARG A 119 -8.66 -3.34 -12.27
C ARG A 119 -8.03 -2.62 -11.08
N TYR A 120 -8.76 -1.68 -10.48
CA TYR A 120 -8.36 -0.98 -9.27
C TYR A 120 -8.74 -1.70 -7.98
N GLY A 121 -9.28 -2.92 -8.06
CA GLY A 121 -9.64 -3.73 -6.90
C GLY A 121 -10.81 -3.19 -6.09
N ARG A 122 -11.59 -2.26 -6.65
CA ARG A 122 -12.75 -1.67 -5.97
C ARG A 122 -13.88 -2.69 -5.90
N GLN A 123 -14.68 -2.63 -4.85
CA GLN A 123 -15.83 -3.51 -4.69
C GLN A 123 -17.02 -3.02 -5.51
N TYR A 124 -17.66 -3.93 -6.24
CA TYR A 124 -18.97 -3.67 -6.85
C TYR A 124 -20.09 -3.81 -5.82
N ASN A 125 -20.95 -2.79 -5.72
CA ASN A 125 -22.01 -2.69 -4.72
C ASN A 125 -23.40 -3.08 -5.27
N PHE A 126 -23.47 -3.86 -6.36
CA PHE A 126 -24.74 -4.32 -6.95
C PHE A 126 -25.70 -3.16 -7.29
N VAL A 127 -25.14 -2.05 -7.76
CA VAL A 127 -25.91 -0.82 -8.03
C VAL A 127 -26.49 -0.78 -9.44
N CYS A 128 -26.04 -1.64 -10.35
CA CYS A 128 -26.48 -1.59 -11.73
C CYS A 128 -27.89 -2.13 -11.91
N PRO A 129 -28.71 -1.49 -12.77
CA PRO A 129 -29.96 -2.08 -13.23
C PRO A 129 -29.70 -3.43 -13.90
N SER A 130 -30.67 -4.35 -13.80
CA SER A 130 -30.53 -5.72 -14.34
C SER A 130 -30.21 -5.77 -15.84
N SER A 131 -30.64 -4.77 -16.61
CA SER A 131 -30.35 -4.68 -18.05
C SER A 131 -28.91 -4.30 -18.38
N LEU A 132 -28.19 -3.64 -17.46
CA LEU A 132 -26.83 -3.14 -17.66
C LEU A 132 -25.78 -3.90 -16.84
N GLU A 133 -26.22 -4.63 -15.81
CA GLU A 133 -25.33 -5.33 -14.90
C GLU A 133 -24.44 -6.35 -15.61
N GLN A 134 -24.96 -7.09 -16.60
CA GLN A 134 -24.17 -8.07 -17.33
C GLN A 134 -23.00 -7.44 -18.10
N ASP A 135 -23.21 -6.26 -18.70
CA ASP A 135 -22.14 -5.56 -19.43
C ASP A 135 -21.07 -5.06 -18.48
N PHE A 136 -21.49 -4.46 -17.35
CA PHE A 136 -20.57 -4.05 -16.29
C PHE A 136 -19.75 -5.23 -15.76
N LEU A 137 -20.40 -6.36 -15.46
CA LEU A 137 -19.74 -7.56 -14.94
C LEU A 137 -18.76 -8.20 -15.93
N SER A 138 -19.06 -8.10 -17.23
CA SER A 138 -18.16 -8.58 -18.30
C SER A 138 -16.81 -7.85 -18.30
N GLY A 139 -16.77 -6.58 -17.91
CA GLY A 139 -15.51 -5.85 -17.66
C GLY A 139 -14.95 -6.06 -16.25
N TYR A 140 -15.82 -6.01 -15.23
CA TYR A 140 -15.42 -6.04 -13.83
C TYR A 140 -14.75 -7.34 -13.40
N ASN A 141 -15.31 -8.50 -13.77
CA ASN A 141 -14.78 -9.78 -13.33
C ASN A 141 -13.34 -10.04 -13.81
N PRO A 142 -13.01 -9.91 -15.11
CA PRO A 142 -11.62 -10.07 -15.56
C PRO A 142 -10.71 -8.94 -15.04
N GLY A 143 -11.20 -7.70 -14.90
CA GLY A 143 -10.44 -6.62 -14.27
C GLY A 143 -10.05 -6.96 -12.82
N LYS A 144 -10.99 -7.52 -12.06
CA LYS A 144 -10.78 -7.95 -10.66
C LYS A 144 -9.82 -9.14 -10.56
N ARG A 145 -9.98 -10.14 -11.43
CA ARG A 145 -9.01 -11.26 -11.55
C ARG A 145 -7.59 -10.77 -11.82
N LEU A 146 -7.44 -9.76 -12.69
CA LEU A 146 -6.14 -9.20 -13.02
C LEU A 146 -5.50 -8.54 -11.79
N HIS A 147 -6.27 -7.71 -11.07
CA HIS A 147 -5.83 -7.10 -9.82
C HIS A 147 -5.44 -8.14 -8.76
N ASP A 148 -6.24 -9.19 -8.60
CA ASP A 148 -6.01 -10.23 -7.61
C ASP A 148 -4.77 -11.06 -7.94
N ALA A 149 -4.54 -11.38 -9.22
CA ALA A 149 -3.34 -12.07 -9.68
C ALA A 149 -2.08 -11.23 -9.44
N GLU A 150 -2.11 -9.92 -9.74
CA GLU A 150 -1.00 -8.99 -9.47
C GLU A 150 -0.66 -8.95 -7.98
N ASN A 151 -1.65 -8.75 -7.12
CA ASN A 151 -1.45 -8.72 -5.66
C ASN A 151 -0.89 -10.04 -5.13
N TRP A 152 -1.34 -11.16 -5.69
CA TRP A 152 -0.87 -12.48 -5.28
C TRP A 152 0.61 -12.68 -5.64
N ILE A 153 1.01 -12.33 -6.86
CA ILE A 153 2.42 -12.35 -7.28
C ILE A 153 3.28 -11.44 -6.39
N GLU A 154 2.82 -10.22 -6.11
CA GLU A 154 3.54 -9.29 -5.22
C GLU A 154 3.68 -9.82 -3.79
N SER A 155 2.64 -10.49 -3.27
CA SER A 155 2.71 -11.15 -1.96
C SER A 155 3.71 -12.31 -1.95
N ILE A 156 3.76 -13.10 -3.04
CA ILE A 156 4.73 -14.19 -3.16
C ILE A 156 6.15 -13.64 -3.19
N ASP A 157 6.42 -12.60 -3.97
CA ASP A 157 7.73 -11.94 -4.04
C ASP A 157 8.15 -11.39 -2.68
N SER A 158 7.23 -10.76 -1.95
CA SER A 158 7.50 -10.27 -0.60
C SER A 158 7.86 -11.39 0.39
N ASN A 159 7.26 -12.57 0.26
CA ASN A 159 7.58 -13.73 1.08
C ASN A 159 8.96 -14.30 0.74
N ILE A 160 9.28 -14.42 -0.55
CA ILE A 160 10.60 -14.84 -1.03
C ILE A 160 11.68 -13.90 -0.49
N ASP A 161 11.49 -12.59 -0.63
CA ASP A 161 12.42 -11.58 -0.14
C ASP A 161 12.62 -11.66 1.38
N SER A 162 11.54 -11.86 2.14
CA SER A 162 11.60 -11.97 3.60
C SER A 162 12.39 -13.20 4.06
N LEU A 163 12.14 -14.36 3.44
CA LEU A 163 12.88 -15.60 3.73
C LEU A 163 14.34 -15.48 3.32
N THR A 164 14.61 -14.85 2.17
CA THR A 164 15.98 -14.63 1.68
C THR A 164 16.79 -13.76 2.64
N ARG A 165 16.23 -12.62 3.09
CA ARG A 165 16.85 -11.76 4.11
C ARG A 165 17.06 -12.47 5.44
N THR A 166 16.15 -13.40 5.78
CA THR A 166 16.28 -14.23 6.97
C THR A 166 17.46 -15.17 6.85
N ASN A 167 17.63 -15.85 5.71
CA ASN A 167 18.78 -16.70 5.45
C ASN A 167 20.10 -15.92 5.52
N GLU A 168 20.18 -14.77 4.85
CA GLU A 168 21.39 -13.92 4.90
C GLU A 168 21.74 -13.50 6.34
N ARG A 169 20.74 -13.25 7.19
CA ARG A 169 20.97 -12.94 8.61
C ARG A 169 21.49 -14.17 9.36
N LEU A 170 20.88 -15.34 9.14
CA LEU A 170 21.29 -16.58 9.79
C LEU A 170 22.71 -16.99 9.38
N GLU A 171 23.08 -16.80 8.12
CA GLU A 171 24.42 -17.03 7.59
C GLU A 171 25.47 -16.14 8.30
N ARG A 172 25.21 -14.83 8.43
CA ARG A 172 26.08 -13.93 9.21
C ARG A 172 26.21 -14.33 10.68
N GLU A 173 25.13 -14.84 11.29
CA GLU A 173 25.18 -15.35 12.66
C GLU A 173 26.00 -16.64 12.76
N ILE A 174 25.94 -17.52 11.76
CA ILE A 174 26.77 -18.72 11.67
C ILE A 174 28.24 -18.32 11.56
N GLU A 175 28.59 -17.44 10.62
CA GLU A 175 29.97 -16.96 10.42
C GLU A 175 30.57 -16.40 11.73
N LYS A 176 29.80 -15.56 12.44
CA LYS A 176 30.24 -15.05 13.75
C LYS A 176 30.51 -16.16 14.77
N PHE A 177 29.67 -17.20 14.82
CA PHE A 177 29.91 -18.32 15.73
C PHE A 177 31.07 -19.19 15.29
N GLU A 178 31.30 -19.34 13.99
CA GLU A 178 32.47 -20.04 13.44
C GLU A 178 33.76 -19.29 13.82
N ASP A 179 33.79 -17.96 13.74
CA ASP A 179 34.91 -17.15 14.23
C ASP A 179 35.16 -17.35 15.73
N GLU A 180 34.12 -17.34 16.57
CA GLU A 180 34.23 -17.63 18.00
C GLU A 180 34.76 -19.04 18.29
N LEU A 181 34.50 -20.01 17.40
CA LEU A 181 35.06 -21.37 17.50
C LEU A 181 36.55 -21.43 17.11
N LEU A 182 37.06 -20.48 16.33
CA LEU A 182 38.48 -20.43 15.96
C LEU A 182 39.34 -19.74 17.01
N ASP A 183 38.74 -18.94 17.89
CA ASP A 183 39.44 -18.28 19.00
C ASP A 183 39.94 -19.31 20.03
N PRO A 184 41.26 -19.39 20.31
CA PRO A 184 41.83 -20.32 21.27
C PRO A 184 41.35 -20.10 22.72
N ASP A 185 40.91 -18.88 23.07
CA ASP A 185 40.47 -18.53 24.42
C ASP A 185 39.01 -18.96 24.72
N THR A 186 38.26 -19.42 23.70
CA THR A 186 36.89 -19.91 23.88
C THR A 186 36.85 -21.24 24.62
N ASP A 187 36.11 -21.28 25.74
CA ASP A 187 35.93 -22.45 26.60
C ASP A 187 35.08 -23.58 25.95
N GLU A 188 35.19 -24.78 26.50
CA GLU A 188 34.53 -25.98 25.96
C GLU A 188 33.00 -25.91 25.98
N GLU A 189 32.40 -25.31 27.01
CA GLU A 189 30.95 -25.18 27.14
C GLU A 189 30.40 -24.20 26.09
N THR A 190 31.10 -23.08 25.89
CA THR A 190 30.79 -22.11 24.84
C THR A 190 30.93 -22.75 23.46
N ARG A 191 32.00 -23.51 23.19
CA ARG A 191 32.17 -24.24 21.91
C ARG A 191 31.02 -25.20 21.64
N ALA A 192 30.66 -26.04 22.61
CA ALA A 192 29.54 -26.97 22.48
C ALA A 192 28.21 -26.25 22.23
N THR A 193 28.02 -25.08 22.83
CA THR A 193 26.84 -24.25 22.62
C THR A 193 26.80 -23.64 21.23
N ARG A 194 27.92 -23.10 20.72
CA ARG A 194 28.01 -22.55 19.35
C ARG A 194 27.79 -23.60 18.28
N LEU A 195 28.36 -24.78 18.41
CA LEU A 195 28.12 -25.89 17.47
C LEU A 195 26.64 -26.26 17.39
N ARG A 196 25.92 -26.31 18.51
CA ARG A 196 24.46 -26.53 18.53
C ARG A 196 23.70 -25.39 17.86
N GLN A 197 24.12 -24.15 18.08
CA GLN A 197 23.49 -22.97 17.49
C GLN A 197 23.70 -22.88 15.96
N ILE A 198 24.90 -23.22 15.48
CA ILE A 198 25.21 -23.31 14.04
C ILE A 198 24.32 -24.37 13.40
N LYS A 199 24.31 -25.59 13.95
CA LYS A 199 23.49 -26.69 13.41
C LYS A 199 22.00 -26.34 13.33
N ARG A 200 21.48 -25.67 14.36
CA ARG A 200 20.08 -25.21 14.38
C ARG A 200 19.80 -24.21 13.25
N ARG A 201 20.68 -23.22 13.07
CA ARG A 201 20.52 -22.18 12.03
C ARG A 201 20.65 -22.75 10.63
N GLN A 202 21.59 -23.68 10.42
CA GLN A 202 21.71 -24.41 9.14
C GLN A 202 20.41 -25.15 8.81
N SER A 203 19.80 -25.82 9.80
CA SER A 203 18.50 -26.48 9.60
C SER A 203 17.38 -25.49 9.26
N GLU A 204 17.39 -24.29 9.85
CA GLU A 204 16.39 -23.24 9.56
C GLU A 204 16.58 -22.67 8.16
N ILE A 205 17.82 -22.42 7.73
CA ILE A 205 18.16 -22.01 6.37
C ILE A 205 17.62 -23.04 5.35
N THR A 206 17.91 -24.33 5.56
CA THR A 206 17.41 -25.38 4.67
C THR A 206 15.88 -25.43 4.60
N GLN A 207 15.17 -25.18 5.72
CA GLN A 207 13.71 -25.10 5.72
C GLN A 207 13.21 -23.89 4.93
N ASN A 208 13.80 -22.72 5.14
CA ASN A 208 13.46 -21.51 4.40
C ASN A 208 13.71 -21.67 2.90
N GLU A 209 14.81 -22.32 2.50
CA GLU A 209 15.11 -22.62 1.09
C GLU A 209 14.06 -23.52 0.43
N LEU A 210 13.55 -24.51 1.17
CA LEU A 210 12.45 -25.35 0.69
C LEU A 210 11.15 -24.54 0.51
N GLN A 211 10.84 -23.65 1.46
CA GLN A 211 9.67 -22.77 1.35
C GLN A 211 9.81 -21.77 0.19
N ILE A 212 11.00 -21.18 -0.02
CA ILE A 212 11.28 -20.31 -1.17
C ILE A 212 11.01 -21.05 -2.47
N ARG A 213 11.42 -22.33 -2.57
CA ARG A 213 11.13 -23.15 -3.76
C ARG A 213 9.64 -23.33 -4.00
N GLU A 214 8.87 -23.62 -2.96
CA GLU A 214 7.41 -23.72 -3.04
C GLU A 214 6.77 -22.40 -3.50
N TYR A 215 7.25 -21.27 -2.98
CA TYR A 215 6.80 -19.95 -3.44
C TYR A 215 7.11 -19.70 -4.92
N TYR A 216 8.25 -20.14 -5.43
CA TYR A 216 8.55 -20.04 -6.87
C TYR A 216 7.60 -20.87 -7.73
N GLU A 217 7.21 -22.07 -7.27
CA GLU A 217 6.20 -22.89 -7.96
C GLU A 217 4.84 -22.18 -7.99
N LEU A 218 4.40 -21.64 -6.84
CA LEU A 218 3.17 -20.85 -6.75
C LEU A 218 3.22 -19.60 -7.66
N LYS A 219 4.38 -18.94 -7.76
CA LYS A 219 4.55 -17.76 -8.63
C LYS A 219 4.35 -18.11 -10.10
N VAL A 220 4.79 -19.29 -10.54
CA VAL A 220 4.59 -19.75 -11.92
C VAL A 220 3.09 -19.89 -12.21
N ASP A 221 2.35 -20.56 -11.34
CA ASP A 221 0.89 -20.74 -11.51
C ASP A 221 0.14 -19.40 -11.51
N ALA A 222 0.49 -18.50 -10.58
CA ALA A 222 -0.07 -17.16 -10.52
C ALA A 222 0.21 -16.35 -11.79
N THR A 223 1.41 -16.48 -12.37
CA THR A 223 1.80 -15.80 -13.61
C THR A 223 1.05 -16.35 -14.83
N VAL A 224 0.76 -17.66 -14.86
CA VAL A 224 -0.09 -18.24 -15.90
C VAL A 224 -1.51 -17.66 -15.83
N ALA A 225 -2.12 -17.64 -14.64
CA ALA A 225 -3.44 -17.07 -14.44
C ALA A 225 -3.51 -15.57 -14.78
N TYR A 226 -2.44 -14.82 -14.46
CA TYR A 226 -2.29 -13.42 -14.86
C TYR A 226 -2.34 -13.27 -16.38
N ARG A 227 -1.52 -14.03 -17.12
CA ARG A 227 -1.44 -13.95 -18.58
C ARG A 227 -2.73 -14.38 -19.28
N GLU A 228 -3.42 -15.38 -18.75
CA GLU A 228 -4.75 -15.76 -19.23
C GLU A 228 -5.74 -14.60 -19.08
N THR A 229 -5.75 -13.95 -17.92
CA THR A 229 -6.63 -12.80 -17.66
C THR A 229 -6.30 -11.62 -18.59
N VAL A 230 -5.02 -11.38 -18.87
CA VAL A 230 -4.60 -10.35 -19.83
C VAL A 230 -5.17 -10.64 -21.23
N ARG A 231 -5.12 -11.89 -21.70
CA ARG A 231 -5.69 -12.28 -23.00
C ARG A 231 -7.20 -12.08 -23.02
N ASP A 232 -7.92 -12.52 -21.99
CA ASP A 232 -9.37 -12.32 -21.87
C ASP A 232 -9.74 -10.82 -21.99
N LEU A 233 -8.95 -9.95 -21.36
CA LEU A 233 -9.15 -8.50 -21.43
C LEU A 233 -8.83 -7.91 -22.80
N GLN A 234 -7.80 -8.42 -23.48
CA GLN A 234 -7.46 -8.01 -24.84
C GLN A 234 -8.54 -8.42 -25.84
N ASP A 235 -9.14 -9.59 -25.68
CA ASP A 235 -10.27 -10.07 -26.49
C ASP A 235 -11.53 -9.20 -26.29
N LEU A 236 -11.69 -8.62 -25.10
CA LEU A 236 -12.70 -7.60 -24.81
C LEU A 236 -12.34 -6.18 -25.32
N GLY A 237 -11.20 -6.02 -25.98
CA GLY A 237 -10.74 -4.76 -26.57
C GLY A 237 -9.99 -3.82 -25.61
N PHE A 238 -9.64 -4.27 -24.41
CA PHE A 238 -8.86 -3.47 -23.47
C PHE A 238 -7.37 -3.51 -23.80
N ARG A 239 -6.71 -2.35 -23.67
CA ARG A 239 -5.25 -2.25 -23.74
C ARG A 239 -4.66 -2.45 -22.35
N VAL A 240 -4.10 -3.63 -22.12
CA VAL A 240 -3.44 -4.00 -20.86
C VAL A 240 -1.92 -4.03 -21.07
N VAL A 241 -1.17 -3.40 -20.17
CA VAL A 241 0.30 -3.49 -20.15
C VAL A 241 0.68 -4.71 -19.32
N GLU A 242 1.37 -5.66 -19.93
CA GLU A 242 1.88 -6.85 -19.24
C GLU A 242 3.02 -6.46 -18.28
N LYS A 243 2.90 -6.90 -17.02
CA LYS A 243 3.90 -6.71 -15.96
C LYS A 243 4.68 -7.99 -15.64
N TYR A 244 4.12 -9.17 -15.90
CA TYR A 244 4.63 -10.49 -15.49
C TYR A 244 4.56 -11.56 -16.60
#